data_AF-A0AAU5P1L0-F1
#
_entry.id   AF-A0AAU5P1L0-F1
#
_cell.length_a   1.000
_cell.length_b   1.000
_cell.length_c   1.000
_cell.angle_alpha   90.00
_cell.angle_beta   90.00
_cell.angle_gamma   90.00
#
_symmetry.space_group_name_H-M   'P 1'
#
loop_
_entity.id
_entity.type
_entity.pdbx_description
1 polymer ?
#
loop_
_entity_poly.entity_id
_entity_poly.type
_entity_poly.pdbx_seq_one_letter_code
_entity_poly.pdbx_strand_id
1 'polypeptide(L)'
;MSQYRGILSYELSAEEISSLQQLLTDPSVAQNDPGEQAFYDNAWELVSHVPIGLRRFLEEFRRNDAAAGFLLSGFGVDDAAVGPTPRNWAEGAAAGRTRREELFLALMGQCLGEVFSWPTLQSGRLIQNVLPIAGEEGEQSGHGSDVLLEWHTEDAFHPYRCDYLALFGIRNHDRVPTTLASIQEVQLSADTRQVLSEPRFYILPDDEHLRQLAVQRPNDPGLLRMREMRDNPEPVAVLFGAGDSPYLRIDPYFMRCVDGDAVAEMALKELVMELERVQQDVVVEAGTLLVVDNYLAVHGRRAFTARYDGADRWLQKAVVARDLRKSRSARESAAGRLLV
;
A
#
# COMPACT_ATOMS: atom_id res chain seq x y z
N MET A 1 19.50 -4.91 -13.79
CA MET A 1 19.60 -5.16 -12.34
C MET A 1 19.15 -3.88 -11.65
N SER A 2 18.21 -3.98 -10.71
CA SER A 2 17.72 -2.81 -9.97
C SER A 2 18.86 -2.15 -9.19
N GLN A 3 18.82 -0.83 -9.05
CA GLN A 3 19.74 -0.10 -8.17
C GLN A 3 19.47 -0.33 -6.68
N TYR A 4 18.32 -0.93 -6.36
CA TYR A 4 17.85 -1.20 -5.00
C TYR A 4 18.00 -2.68 -4.66
N ARG A 5 18.41 -2.97 -3.42
CA ARG A 5 18.62 -4.35 -2.96
C ARG A 5 17.26 -5.01 -2.74
N GLY A 6 17.11 -6.27 -3.15
CA GLY A 6 15.87 -7.03 -2.91
C GLY A 6 14.62 -6.50 -3.64
N ILE A 7 14.78 -5.59 -4.61
CA ILE A 7 13.70 -5.00 -5.41
C ILE A 7 13.93 -5.30 -6.89
N LEU A 8 12.92 -5.80 -7.60
CA LEU A 8 12.99 -6.01 -9.05
C LEU A 8 12.73 -4.71 -9.82
N SER A 9 13.14 -4.67 -11.08
CA SER A 9 12.92 -3.54 -11.97
C SER A 9 12.34 -4.02 -13.30
N TYR A 10 11.28 -3.36 -13.76
CA TYR A 10 10.70 -3.54 -15.08
C TYR A 10 10.58 -2.19 -15.78
N GLU A 11 11.13 -2.07 -16.98
CA GLU A 11 11.00 -0.86 -17.80
C GLU A 11 10.08 -1.18 -18.98
N LEU A 12 8.99 -0.43 -19.10
CA LEU A 12 8.05 -0.60 -20.20
C LEU A 12 8.74 -0.25 -21.51
N SER A 13 8.62 -1.14 -22.50
CA SER A 13 9.07 -0.83 -23.86
C SER A 13 8.15 0.19 -24.53
N ALA A 14 8.62 0.84 -25.59
CA ALA A 14 7.81 1.78 -26.37
C ALA A 14 6.53 1.13 -26.95
N GLU A 15 6.59 -0.15 -27.31
CA GLU A 15 5.43 -0.92 -27.79
C GLU A 15 4.42 -1.13 -26.66
N GLU A 16 4.86 -1.54 -25.47
CA GLU A 16 4.00 -1.71 -24.30
C GLU A 16 3.34 -0.40 -23.86
N ILE A 17 4.10 0.70 -23.87
CA ILE A 17 3.56 2.03 -23.59
C ILE A 17 2.47 2.38 -24.61
N SER A 18 2.73 2.17 -25.90
CA SER A 18 1.73 2.45 -26.96
C SER A 18 0.48 1.59 -26.80
N SER A 19 0.62 0.29 -26.49
CA SER A 19 -0.52 -0.60 -26.26
C SER A 19 -1.34 -0.20 -25.03
N LEU A 20 -0.67 0.15 -23.92
CA LEU A 20 -1.34 0.63 -22.72
C LEU A 20 -2.05 1.96 -22.96
N GLN A 21 -1.42 2.89 -23.68
CA GLN A 21 -2.06 4.16 -24.04
C GLN A 21 -3.30 3.94 -24.91
N GLN A 22 -3.23 3.05 -25.90
CA GLN A 22 -4.39 2.72 -26.72
C GLN A 22 -5.53 2.14 -25.88
N LEU A 23 -5.23 1.21 -24.96
CA LEU A 23 -6.23 0.63 -24.06
C LEU A 23 -6.87 1.68 -23.15
N LEU A 24 -6.07 2.55 -22.55
CA LEU A 24 -6.53 3.54 -21.56
C LEU A 24 -7.24 4.75 -22.18
N THR A 25 -7.04 4.99 -23.48
CA THR A 25 -7.73 6.05 -24.23
C THR A 25 -8.99 5.55 -24.94
N ASP A 26 -9.25 4.23 -24.95
CA ASP A 26 -10.50 3.68 -25.46
C ASP A 26 -11.68 4.30 -24.68
N PRO A 27 -12.68 4.90 -25.35
CA PRO A 27 -13.80 5.54 -24.66
C PRO A 27 -14.58 4.61 -23.72
N SER A 28 -14.62 3.32 -24.02
CA SER A 28 -15.27 2.30 -23.17
C SER A 28 -14.51 2.04 -21.86
N VAL A 29 -13.24 2.43 -21.79
CA VAL A 29 -12.36 2.30 -20.62
C VAL A 29 -12.18 3.66 -19.93
N ALA A 30 -11.83 4.69 -20.69
CA ALA A 30 -11.44 6.01 -20.20
C ALA A 30 -12.52 6.73 -19.38
N GLN A 31 -13.79 6.40 -19.59
CA GLN A 31 -14.93 7.02 -18.88
C GLN A 31 -15.24 6.36 -17.52
N ASN A 32 -14.67 5.19 -17.22
CA ASN A 32 -14.92 4.49 -15.96
C ASN A 32 -14.13 5.13 -14.82
N ASP A 33 -14.71 5.13 -13.61
CA ASP A 33 -14.00 5.52 -12.39
C ASP A 33 -13.41 4.27 -11.70
N PRO A 34 -12.10 4.01 -11.80
CA PRO A 34 -11.46 2.90 -11.06
C PRO A 34 -11.42 3.13 -9.54
N GLY A 35 -11.80 4.29 -9.02
CA GLY A 35 -12.05 4.47 -7.59
C GLY A 35 -13.34 3.80 -7.13
N GLU A 36 -14.22 3.41 -8.06
CA GLU A 36 -15.52 2.81 -7.80
C GLU A 36 -15.55 1.32 -8.16
N GLN A 37 -16.38 0.54 -7.46
CA GLN A 37 -16.47 -0.91 -7.65
C GLN A 37 -16.85 -1.32 -9.08
N ALA A 38 -17.70 -0.52 -9.75
CA ALA A 38 -18.25 -0.86 -11.06
C ALA A 38 -17.18 -1.10 -12.14
N PHE A 39 -16.03 -0.42 -12.07
CA PHE A 39 -14.91 -0.67 -12.97
C PHE A 39 -14.41 -2.13 -12.86
N TYR A 40 -14.31 -2.63 -11.63
CA TYR A 40 -13.70 -3.93 -11.35
C TYR A 40 -14.64 -5.12 -11.55
N ASP A 41 -15.94 -4.88 -11.71
CA ASP A 41 -16.89 -5.94 -12.07
C ASP A 41 -16.56 -6.50 -13.48
N ASN A 42 -15.94 -5.69 -14.34
CA ASN A 42 -15.58 -6.05 -15.72
C ASN A 42 -14.07 -5.93 -16.03
N ALA A 43 -13.24 -5.47 -15.09
CA ALA A 43 -11.81 -5.26 -15.33
C ALA A 43 -11.04 -6.54 -15.72
N TRP A 44 -11.57 -7.72 -15.39
CA TRP A 44 -11.00 -9.01 -15.80
C TRP A 44 -10.88 -9.16 -17.33
N GLU A 45 -11.77 -8.53 -18.11
CA GLU A 45 -11.69 -8.51 -19.58
C GLU A 45 -10.50 -7.67 -20.05
N LEU A 46 -10.23 -6.56 -19.36
CA LEU A 46 -9.15 -5.62 -19.67
C LEU A 46 -7.77 -6.19 -19.33
N VAL A 47 -7.66 -7.05 -18.31
CA VAL A 47 -6.40 -7.72 -17.94
C VAL A 47 -5.80 -8.43 -19.15
N SER A 48 -6.61 -9.10 -20.00
CA SER A 48 -6.09 -9.81 -21.17
C SER A 48 -5.41 -8.91 -22.21
N HIS A 49 -5.76 -7.61 -22.23
CA HIS A 49 -5.24 -6.58 -23.12
C HIS A 49 -3.98 -5.89 -22.58
N VAL A 50 -3.63 -6.12 -21.31
CA VAL A 50 -2.34 -5.68 -20.77
C VAL A 50 -1.22 -6.44 -21.51
N PRO A 51 -0.11 -5.76 -21.91
CA PRO A 51 0.95 -6.40 -22.67
C PRO A 51 1.48 -7.68 -22.02
N ILE A 52 1.72 -8.70 -22.84
CA ILE A 52 2.06 -10.04 -22.35
C ILE A 52 3.40 -10.07 -21.60
N GLY A 53 4.36 -9.23 -21.98
CA GLY A 53 5.65 -9.10 -21.29
C GLY A 53 5.43 -8.64 -19.85
N LEU A 54 4.74 -7.52 -19.68
CA LEU A 54 4.33 -7.01 -18.39
C LEU A 54 3.51 -8.02 -17.56
N ARG A 55 2.51 -8.68 -18.16
CA ARG A 55 1.72 -9.70 -17.43
C ARG A 55 2.57 -10.87 -16.94
N ARG A 56 3.53 -11.34 -17.73
CA ARG A 56 4.47 -12.39 -17.31
C ARG A 56 5.32 -11.94 -16.13
N PHE A 57 5.83 -10.71 -16.18
CA PHE A 57 6.60 -10.15 -15.07
C PHE A 57 5.78 -10.09 -13.76
N LEU A 58 4.54 -9.58 -13.82
CA LEU A 58 3.66 -9.51 -12.65
C LEU A 58 3.28 -10.90 -12.12
N GLU A 59 3.03 -11.86 -13.00
CA GLU A 59 2.77 -13.26 -12.62
C GLU A 59 3.99 -13.93 -11.96
N GLU A 60 5.19 -13.73 -12.53
CA GLU A 60 6.43 -14.26 -11.96
C GLU A 60 6.73 -13.66 -10.59
N PHE A 61 6.49 -12.36 -10.41
CA PHE A 61 6.64 -11.69 -9.12
C PHE A 61 5.73 -12.31 -8.05
N ARG A 62 4.41 -12.43 -8.32
CA ARG A 62 3.44 -12.95 -7.33
C ARG A 62 3.58 -14.45 -7.04
N ARG A 63 4.29 -15.21 -7.88
CA ARG A 63 4.40 -16.67 -7.75
C ARG A 63 5.62 -17.12 -6.97
N ASN A 64 6.73 -16.38 -7.08
CA ASN A 64 8.03 -16.88 -6.67
C ASN A 64 8.59 -16.22 -5.40
N ASP A 65 7.90 -15.21 -4.85
CA ASP A 65 8.31 -14.45 -3.65
C ASP A 65 9.77 -13.98 -3.72
N ALA A 66 10.24 -13.68 -4.94
CA ALA A 66 11.65 -13.54 -5.28
C ALA A 66 12.25 -12.20 -4.83
N ALA A 67 11.41 -11.25 -4.43
CA ALA A 67 11.77 -9.92 -4.03
C ALA A 67 10.69 -9.31 -3.15
N ALA A 68 11.07 -8.37 -2.29
CA ALA A 68 10.15 -7.69 -1.39
C ALA A 68 9.33 -6.57 -2.07
N GLY A 69 9.62 -6.30 -3.34
CA GLY A 69 8.90 -5.35 -4.16
C GLY A 69 9.49 -5.21 -5.56
N PHE A 70 8.88 -4.36 -6.37
CA PHE A 70 9.41 -3.99 -7.67
C PHE A 70 9.09 -2.55 -8.07
N LEU A 71 9.90 -2.01 -8.98
CA LEU A 71 9.64 -0.77 -9.69
C LEU A 71 9.28 -1.04 -11.14
N LEU A 72 8.14 -0.53 -11.57
CA LEU A 72 7.73 -0.50 -12.97
C LEU A 72 7.79 0.94 -13.45
N SER A 73 8.65 1.21 -14.43
CA SER A 73 8.91 2.56 -14.95
C SER A 73 8.54 2.68 -16.43
N GLY A 74 8.35 3.91 -16.91
CA GLY A 74 8.19 4.22 -18.34
C GLY A 74 6.77 4.63 -18.78
N PHE A 75 5.75 4.54 -17.92
CA PHE A 75 4.37 4.87 -18.33
C PHE A 75 4.18 6.36 -18.66
N GLY A 76 4.94 7.23 -17.98
CA GLY A 76 4.96 8.68 -18.14
C GLY A 76 3.69 9.36 -17.60
N VAL A 77 3.87 10.51 -16.95
CA VAL A 77 2.78 11.38 -16.47
C VAL A 77 2.98 12.77 -17.04
N ASP A 78 1.93 13.33 -17.64
CA ASP A 78 1.93 14.71 -18.11
C ASP A 78 1.58 15.64 -16.93
N ASP A 79 2.62 16.23 -16.35
CA ASP A 79 2.54 17.09 -15.18
C ASP A 79 1.61 18.30 -15.38
N ALA A 80 1.57 18.84 -16.60
CA ALA A 80 0.69 19.96 -16.94
C ALA A 80 -0.77 19.52 -17.07
N ALA A 81 -1.02 18.35 -17.66
CA ALA A 81 -2.36 17.81 -17.81
C ALA A 81 -3.00 17.40 -16.48
N VAL A 82 -2.25 16.76 -15.58
CA VAL A 82 -2.76 16.40 -14.23
C VAL A 82 -2.97 17.65 -13.35
N GLY A 83 -2.26 18.74 -13.65
CA GLY A 83 -2.39 20.05 -13.01
C GLY A 83 -1.88 20.06 -11.55
N PRO A 84 -2.25 21.09 -10.75
CA PRO A 84 -1.75 21.22 -9.38
C PRO A 84 -2.18 20.05 -8.49
N THR A 85 -1.28 19.65 -7.60
CA THR A 85 -1.55 18.71 -6.49
C THR A 85 -2.76 19.24 -5.70
N PRO A 86 -3.82 18.41 -5.54
CA PRO A 86 -5.02 18.79 -4.78
C PRO A 86 -4.71 19.15 -3.32
N ARG A 87 -5.57 19.94 -2.67
CA ARG A 87 -5.38 20.29 -1.25
C ARG A 87 -5.76 19.16 -0.29
N ASN A 88 -6.62 18.25 -0.75
CA ASN A 88 -7.05 17.07 -0.03
C ASN A 88 -7.42 15.96 -1.04
N TRP A 89 -7.56 14.74 -0.53
CA TRP A 89 -7.85 13.57 -1.36
C TRP A 89 -9.21 13.66 -2.08
N ALA A 90 -10.22 14.30 -1.46
CA ALA A 90 -11.57 14.39 -2.01
C ALA A 90 -11.63 15.30 -3.24
N GLU A 91 -10.91 16.43 -3.21
CA GLU A 91 -10.71 17.30 -4.37
C GLU A 91 -9.99 16.56 -5.51
N GLY A 92 -8.96 15.77 -5.18
CA GLY A 92 -8.23 14.97 -6.17
C GLY A 92 -9.12 13.97 -6.88
N ALA A 93 -9.87 13.20 -6.10
CA ALA A 93 -10.84 12.23 -6.61
C ALA A 93 -11.93 12.86 -7.48
N ALA A 94 -12.53 13.97 -7.02
CA ALA A 94 -13.62 14.64 -7.74
C ALA A 94 -13.17 15.29 -9.06
N ALA A 95 -11.91 15.76 -9.13
CA ALA A 95 -11.40 16.44 -10.32
C ALA A 95 -11.22 15.50 -11.52
N GLY A 96 -10.96 14.21 -11.30
CA GLY A 96 -10.77 13.21 -12.36
C GLY A 96 -9.61 13.49 -13.34
N ARG A 97 -8.70 14.42 -13.01
CA ARG A 97 -7.59 14.86 -13.89
C ARG A 97 -6.54 13.78 -14.11
N THR A 98 -6.44 12.83 -13.17
CA THR A 98 -5.51 11.70 -13.19
C THR A 98 -6.18 10.39 -13.60
N ARG A 99 -7.32 10.46 -14.31
CA ARG A 99 -8.12 9.26 -14.60
C ARG A 99 -7.33 8.17 -15.33
N ARG A 100 -6.48 8.57 -16.29
CA ARG A 100 -5.60 7.67 -17.03
C ARG A 100 -4.65 6.93 -16.10
N GLU A 101 -4.06 7.65 -15.15
CA GLU A 101 -3.10 7.13 -14.17
C GLU A 101 -3.78 6.19 -13.17
N GLU A 102 -5.00 6.53 -12.74
CA GLU A 102 -5.79 5.66 -11.86
C GLU A 102 -6.17 4.34 -12.56
N LEU A 103 -6.56 4.41 -13.83
CA LEU A 103 -6.91 3.22 -14.62
C LEU A 103 -5.66 2.33 -14.83
N PHE A 104 -4.50 2.93 -15.09
CA PHE A 104 -3.23 2.21 -15.15
C PHE A 104 -2.95 1.47 -13.83
N LEU A 105 -2.99 2.18 -12.69
CA LEU A 105 -2.78 1.58 -11.37
C LEU A 105 -3.78 0.46 -11.08
N ALA A 106 -5.06 0.67 -11.39
CA ALA A 106 -6.11 -0.32 -11.18
C ALA A 106 -5.91 -1.59 -12.02
N LEU A 107 -5.48 -1.47 -13.28
CA LEU A 107 -5.15 -2.61 -14.13
C LEU A 107 -3.92 -3.38 -13.63
N MET A 108 -2.89 -2.67 -13.16
CA MET A 108 -1.72 -3.33 -12.54
C MET A 108 -2.13 -4.09 -11.28
N GLY A 109 -2.97 -3.49 -10.43
CA GLY A 109 -3.54 -4.15 -9.26
C GLY A 109 -4.35 -5.39 -9.62
N GLN A 110 -5.19 -5.32 -10.66
CA GLN A 110 -5.97 -6.44 -11.18
C GLN A 110 -5.12 -7.57 -11.77
N CYS A 111 -3.94 -7.27 -12.30
CA CYS A 111 -3.00 -8.31 -12.73
C CYS A 111 -2.36 -9.06 -11.54
N LEU A 112 -2.21 -8.39 -10.38
CA LEU A 112 -1.63 -8.97 -9.16
C LEU A 112 -2.66 -9.73 -8.30
N GLY A 113 -3.94 -9.35 -8.37
CA GLY A 113 -5.01 -9.93 -7.59
C GLY A 113 -6.28 -9.08 -7.61
N GLU A 114 -6.98 -9.01 -6.50
CA GLU A 114 -8.20 -8.25 -6.33
C GLU A 114 -7.92 -6.93 -5.60
N VAL A 115 -8.19 -5.82 -6.27
CA VAL A 115 -8.16 -4.50 -5.63
C VAL A 115 -9.35 -4.37 -4.67
N PHE A 116 -9.07 -3.91 -3.46
CA PHE A 116 -10.06 -3.67 -2.40
C PHE A 116 -9.73 -2.38 -1.64
N SER A 117 -10.60 -1.96 -0.73
CA SER A 117 -10.36 -0.79 0.14
C SER A 117 -11.13 -0.92 1.45
N TRP A 118 -11.01 0.10 2.28
CA TRP A 118 -11.66 0.22 3.59
C TRP A 118 -12.62 1.41 3.55
N PRO A 119 -13.88 1.28 4.01
CA PRO A 119 -14.79 2.42 4.08
C PRO A 119 -14.22 3.53 4.99
N THR A 120 -13.36 3.14 5.93
CA THR A 120 -12.65 4.01 6.87
C THR A 120 -11.57 4.87 6.25
N LEU A 121 -11.12 4.60 5.02
CA LEU A 121 -10.08 5.36 4.32
C LEU A 121 -10.62 5.96 3.02
N GLN A 122 -10.53 7.29 2.92
CA GLN A 122 -10.93 8.09 1.74
C GLN A 122 -12.31 7.71 1.20
N SER A 123 -13.26 7.51 2.13
CA SER A 123 -14.63 7.08 1.85
C SER A 123 -14.75 5.78 1.04
N GLY A 124 -13.80 4.85 1.20
CA GLY A 124 -13.83 3.56 0.53
C GLY A 124 -13.34 3.58 -0.91
N ARG A 125 -12.76 4.67 -1.40
CA ARG A 125 -12.21 4.68 -2.76
C ARG A 125 -11.16 3.59 -2.95
N LEU A 126 -11.26 2.88 -4.07
CA LEU A 126 -10.36 1.78 -4.45
C LEU A 126 -9.02 2.29 -4.97
N ILE A 127 -8.99 3.52 -5.47
CA ILE A 127 -7.78 4.28 -5.77
C ILE A 127 -7.76 5.51 -4.85
N GLN A 128 -6.72 5.58 -4.02
CA GLN A 128 -6.54 6.58 -2.99
C GLN A 128 -5.45 7.58 -3.39
N ASN A 129 -5.52 8.79 -2.83
CA ASN A 129 -4.52 9.84 -3.06
C ASN A 129 -3.59 9.97 -1.85
N VAL A 130 -2.28 9.96 -2.08
CA VAL A 130 -1.24 10.20 -1.06
C VAL A 130 -0.57 11.52 -1.39
N LEU A 131 -0.96 12.56 -0.66
CA LEU A 131 -0.52 13.94 -0.83
C LEU A 131 -0.60 14.65 0.52
N PRO A 132 0.24 15.68 0.77
CA PRO A 132 0.23 16.39 2.03
C PRO A 132 -1.05 17.21 2.20
N ILE A 133 -1.64 17.19 3.40
CA ILE A 133 -2.82 17.98 3.76
C ILE A 133 -2.41 19.01 4.83
N ALA A 134 -2.73 20.28 4.61
CA ALA A 134 -2.43 21.33 5.57
C ALA A 134 -3.21 21.11 6.87
N GLY A 135 -2.51 21.17 8.01
CA GLY A 135 -3.05 20.84 9.34
C GLY A 135 -2.88 19.37 9.77
N GLU A 136 -2.36 18.50 8.88
CA GLU A 136 -2.07 17.08 9.18
C GLU A 136 -0.56 16.79 9.20
N GLU A 137 0.30 17.82 9.27
CA GLU A 137 1.76 17.71 9.07
C GLU A 137 2.43 16.72 10.01
N GLY A 138 1.95 16.64 11.26
CA GLY A 138 2.47 15.79 12.33
C GLY A 138 1.87 14.39 12.40
N GLU A 139 1.01 14.01 11.47
CA GLU A 139 0.27 12.75 11.51
C GLU A 139 1.07 11.57 10.96
N GLN A 140 0.96 10.40 11.61
CA GLN A 140 1.50 9.12 11.11
C GLN A 140 0.57 8.54 10.03
N SER A 141 0.43 9.27 8.92
CA SER A 141 -0.39 8.85 7.78
C SER A 141 0.24 9.24 6.44
N GLY A 142 -0.39 8.81 5.34
CA GLY A 142 -0.01 9.23 3.99
C GLY A 142 -0.15 10.73 3.73
N HIS A 143 -0.82 11.47 4.62
CA HIS A 143 -1.11 12.90 4.50
C HIS A 143 -0.17 13.80 5.32
N GLY A 144 0.58 13.24 6.28
CA GLY A 144 1.61 13.98 7.01
C GLY A 144 2.78 14.40 6.11
N SER A 145 3.65 15.28 6.58
CA SER A 145 4.78 15.82 5.80
C SER A 145 6.04 16.04 6.65
N ASP A 146 5.94 16.91 7.65
CA ASP A 146 7.07 17.38 8.47
C ASP A 146 7.66 16.30 9.39
N VAL A 147 6.93 15.20 9.58
CA VAL A 147 7.38 14.04 10.35
C VAL A 147 7.77 12.87 9.45
N LEU A 148 8.72 12.06 9.95
CA LEU A 148 8.97 10.73 9.42
C LEU A 148 7.67 9.94 9.53
N LEU A 149 7.21 9.38 8.42
CA LEU A 149 6.20 8.33 8.49
C LEU A 149 6.94 7.04 8.84
N GLU A 150 6.74 6.59 10.07
CA GLU A 150 7.39 5.40 10.61
C GLU A 150 7.08 4.20 9.71
N TRP A 151 8.07 3.31 9.57
CA TRP A 151 7.91 2.16 8.73
C TRP A 151 6.95 1.15 9.37
N HIS A 152 6.11 0.54 8.54
CA HIS A 152 5.10 -0.43 8.99
C HIS A 152 4.74 -1.40 7.85
N THR A 153 4.13 -2.52 8.24
CA THR A 153 3.30 -3.33 7.35
C THR A 153 1.96 -2.60 7.17
N GLU A 154 1.53 -2.39 5.93
CA GLU A 154 0.26 -1.74 5.62
C GLU A 154 -0.90 -2.50 6.28
N ASP A 155 -1.73 -1.77 7.05
CA ASP A 155 -2.84 -2.29 7.84
C ASP A 155 -2.46 -3.49 8.72
N ALA A 156 -1.27 -3.46 9.34
CA ALA A 156 -0.71 -4.59 10.10
C ALA A 156 -1.69 -5.18 11.12
N PHE A 157 -2.53 -4.38 11.76
CA PHE A 157 -3.52 -4.84 12.73
C PHE A 157 -4.62 -5.74 12.14
N HIS A 158 -4.88 -5.65 10.82
CA HIS A 158 -6.01 -6.32 10.21
C HIS A 158 -5.67 -7.72 9.66
N PRO A 159 -6.48 -8.77 9.93
CA PRO A 159 -6.23 -10.11 9.41
C PRO A 159 -6.40 -10.22 7.89
N TYR A 160 -7.17 -9.30 7.30
CA TYR A 160 -7.39 -9.21 5.85
C TYR A 160 -6.63 -8.06 5.19
N ARG A 161 -5.53 -7.60 5.81
CA ARG A 161 -4.62 -6.62 5.18
C ARG A 161 -4.17 -7.07 3.80
N CYS A 162 -3.67 -6.10 3.03
CA CYS A 162 -3.27 -6.34 1.66
C CYS A 162 -2.10 -7.33 1.58
N ASP A 163 -2.06 -8.06 0.47
CA ASP A 163 -0.90 -8.86 0.08
C ASP A 163 0.11 -7.96 -0.67
N TYR A 164 -0.38 -7.00 -1.47
CA TYR A 164 0.45 -6.00 -2.14
C TYR A 164 -0.06 -4.57 -1.91
N LEU A 165 0.87 -3.66 -1.65
CA LEU A 165 0.67 -2.22 -1.68
C LEU A 165 1.24 -1.66 -2.98
N ALA A 166 0.45 -0.89 -3.73
CA ALA A 166 0.85 -0.29 -4.98
C ALA A 166 0.83 1.25 -4.87
N LEU A 167 1.97 1.88 -5.12
CA LEU A 167 2.18 3.33 -5.04
C LEU A 167 2.66 3.86 -6.40
N PHE A 168 1.79 4.60 -7.09
CA PHE A 168 2.10 5.18 -8.39
C PHE A 168 2.41 6.67 -8.28
N GLY A 169 3.56 7.09 -8.80
CA GLY A 169 3.96 8.49 -8.77
C GLY A 169 3.24 9.34 -9.80
N ILE A 170 2.47 10.32 -9.32
CA ILE A 170 1.95 11.41 -10.17
C ILE A 170 3.00 12.52 -10.25
N ARG A 171 3.55 12.92 -9.10
CA ARG A 171 4.58 13.97 -8.99
C ARG A 171 5.44 13.78 -7.74
N ASN A 172 6.74 14.02 -7.86
CA ASN A 172 7.68 14.01 -6.73
C ASN A 172 8.93 14.85 -7.05
N HIS A 173 8.76 16.17 -7.24
CA HIS A 173 9.85 17.04 -7.71
C HIS A 173 11.07 17.07 -6.79
N ASP A 174 10.86 16.97 -5.48
CA ASP A 174 11.93 16.96 -4.48
C ASP A 174 12.54 15.58 -4.24
N ARG A 175 12.10 14.57 -5.01
CA ARG A 175 12.59 13.18 -4.90
C ARG A 175 12.48 12.61 -3.49
N VAL A 176 11.41 12.95 -2.76
CA VAL A 176 11.18 12.48 -1.39
C VAL A 176 11.07 10.95 -1.42
N PRO A 177 11.94 10.23 -0.70
CA PRO A 177 11.99 8.78 -0.78
C PRO A 177 10.92 8.11 0.10
N THR A 178 10.39 7.01 -0.42
CA THR A 178 9.73 5.96 0.34
C THR A 178 10.81 5.09 0.96
N THR A 179 10.72 4.77 2.25
CA THR A 179 11.65 3.82 2.89
C THR A 179 11.14 2.40 2.73
N LEU A 180 12.03 1.43 2.56
CA LEU A 180 11.65 0.01 2.46
C LEU A 180 12.69 -0.86 3.18
N ALA A 181 12.24 -1.85 3.94
CA ALA A 181 13.11 -2.87 4.54
C ALA A 181 12.47 -4.25 4.38
N SER A 182 13.26 -5.25 3.97
CA SER A 182 12.78 -6.61 3.73
C SER A 182 13.16 -7.57 4.86
N ILE A 183 12.21 -8.43 5.26
CA ILE A 183 12.48 -9.54 6.19
C ILE A 183 13.50 -10.55 5.64
N GLN A 184 13.67 -10.63 4.32
CA GLN A 184 14.64 -11.51 3.68
C GLN A 184 16.09 -11.07 3.92
N GLU A 185 16.32 -9.81 4.30
CA GLU A 185 17.66 -9.26 4.55
C GLU A 185 18.05 -9.20 6.04
N VAL A 186 17.08 -9.49 6.91
CA VAL A 186 17.18 -9.43 8.37
C VAL A 186 17.90 -10.68 8.91
N GLN A 187 18.83 -10.48 9.84
CA GLN A 187 19.59 -11.54 10.48
C GLN A 187 19.20 -11.64 11.96
N LEU A 188 18.48 -12.71 12.31
CA LEU A 188 18.02 -12.98 13.67
C LEU A 188 18.45 -14.38 14.10
N SER A 189 18.70 -14.51 15.41
CA SER A 189 18.94 -15.83 16.03
C SER A 189 17.71 -16.74 15.89
N ALA A 190 17.93 -18.06 15.99
CA ALA A 190 16.83 -19.03 15.96
C ALA A 190 15.85 -18.82 17.13
N ASP A 191 16.37 -18.49 18.31
CA ASP A 191 15.57 -18.21 19.51
C ASP A 191 14.71 -16.95 19.31
N THR A 192 15.28 -15.89 18.75
CA THR A 192 14.55 -14.65 18.43
C THR A 192 13.45 -14.91 17.41
N ARG A 193 13.74 -15.68 16.35
CA ARG A 193 12.73 -16.06 15.34
C ARG A 193 11.60 -16.88 15.96
N GLN A 194 11.91 -17.80 16.87
CA GLN A 194 10.90 -18.58 17.57
C GLN A 194 9.96 -17.69 18.37
N VAL A 195 10.50 -16.79 19.20
CA VAL A 195 9.70 -15.85 20.00
C VAL A 195 8.80 -14.98 19.11
N LEU A 196 9.33 -14.45 18.01
CA LEU A 196 8.57 -13.62 17.08
C LEU A 196 7.48 -14.40 16.32
N SER A 197 7.57 -15.72 16.28
CA SER A 197 6.59 -16.61 15.64
C SER A 197 5.46 -17.06 16.57
N GLU A 198 5.52 -16.68 17.85
CA GLU A 198 4.50 -16.97 18.85
C GLU A 198 3.49 -15.80 18.98
N PRO A 199 2.22 -16.07 19.33
CA PRO A 199 1.21 -15.03 19.50
C PRO A 199 1.44 -14.24 20.80
N ARG A 200 2.37 -13.28 20.75
CA ARG A 200 2.89 -12.53 21.92
C ARG A 200 2.87 -11.02 21.71
N PHE A 201 2.21 -10.56 20.64
CA PHE A 201 2.19 -9.16 20.24
C PHE A 201 0.76 -8.72 19.94
N TYR A 202 0.39 -7.53 20.38
CA TYR A 202 -0.83 -6.85 19.97
C TYR A 202 -0.48 -5.80 18.92
N ILE A 203 -1.22 -5.75 17.82
CA ILE A 203 -1.12 -4.69 16.81
C ILE A 203 -2.49 -4.03 16.72
N LEU A 204 -2.52 -2.71 16.89
CA LEU A 204 -3.72 -1.90 17.03
C LEU A 204 -4.01 -1.15 15.72
N PRO A 205 -5.29 -0.83 15.43
CA PRO A 205 -5.64 0.03 14.31
C PRO A 205 -4.95 1.40 14.40
N ASP A 206 -4.53 1.91 13.25
CA ASP A 206 -4.01 3.28 13.16
C ASP A 206 -5.10 4.33 13.42
N ASP A 207 -4.66 5.56 13.70
CA ASP A 207 -5.56 6.67 13.97
C ASP A 207 -6.35 7.11 12.74
N GLU A 208 -5.89 6.82 11.52
CA GLU A 208 -6.54 7.25 10.29
C GLU A 208 -7.85 6.50 10.08
N HIS A 209 -7.84 5.18 10.24
CA HIS A 209 -9.01 4.32 10.21
C HIS A 209 -10.07 4.73 11.25
N LEU A 210 -9.63 5.26 12.39
CA LEU A 210 -10.53 5.69 13.46
C LEU A 210 -11.08 7.10 13.26
N ARG A 211 -10.30 8.02 12.66
CA ARG A 211 -10.66 9.45 12.59
C ARG A 211 -11.60 9.81 11.46
N GLN A 212 -11.33 9.38 10.22
CA GLN A 212 -12.07 9.88 9.04
C GLN A 212 -13.58 9.59 9.14
N LEU A 213 -13.94 8.37 9.52
CA LEU A 213 -15.36 7.99 9.70
C LEU A 213 -15.95 8.43 11.04
N ALA A 214 -15.18 8.61 12.10
CA ALA A 214 -15.76 9.01 13.39
C ALA A 214 -16.50 10.35 13.31
N VAL A 215 -16.02 11.27 12.45
CA VAL A 215 -16.65 12.57 12.24
C VAL A 215 -17.90 12.46 11.36
N GLN A 216 -17.84 11.65 10.29
CA GLN A 216 -18.87 11.64 9.24
C GLN A 216 -19.96 10.58 9.48
N ARG A 217 -19.57 9.40 9.97
CA ARG A 217 -20.43 8.22 10.16
C ARG A 217 -20.03 7.48 11.46
N PRO A 218 -20.34 8.03 12.64
CA PRO A 218 -19.89 7.48 13.93
C PRO A 218 -20.45 6.07 14.24
N ASN A 219 -21.51 5.65 13.56
CA ASN A 219 -22.14 4.34 13.69
C ASN A 219 -21.84 3.42 12.49
N ASP A 220 -20.88 3.77 11.63
CA ASP A 220 -20.47 2.91 10.53
C ASP A 220 -19.97 1.56 11.09
N PRO A 221 -20.45 0.41 10.59
CA PRO A 221 -20.05 -0.88 11.14
C PRO A 221 -18.54 -1.12 11.05
N GLY A 222 -17.86 -0.51 10.06
CA GLY A 222 -16.42 -0.65 9.92
C GLY A 222 -15.67 0.08 11.02
N LEU A 223 -16.10 1.29 11.35
CA LEU A 223 -15.55 2.04 12.49
C LEU A 223 -15.77 1.30 13.82
N LEU A 224 -16.93 0.69 14.02
CA LEU A 224 -17.22 -0.11 15.22
C LEU A 224 -16.29 -1.32 15.32
N ARG A 225 -16.02 -2.00 14.20
CA ARG A 225 -15.08 -3.11 14.13
C ARG A 225 -13.65 -2.67 14.44
N MET A 226 -13.21 -1.53 13.93
CA MET A 226 -11.89 -0.97 14.25
C MET A 226 -11.77 -0.67 15.75
N ARG A 227 -12.79 -0.07 16.37
CA ARG A 227 -12.80 0.16 17.83
C ARG A 227 -12.72 -1.13 18.63
N GLU A 228 -13.44 -2.16 18.22
CA GLU A 228 -13.38 -3.49 18.86
C GLU A 228 -11.97 -4.09 18.77
N MET A 229 -11.31 -4.01 17.60
CA MET A 229 -9.93 -4.48 17.44
C MET A 229 -8.92 -3.71 18.28
N ARG A 230 -9.16 -2.41 18.52
CA ARG A 230 -8.31 -1.58 19.39
C ARG A 230 -8.53 -1.91 20.87
N ASP A 231 -9.79 -2.05 21.28
CA ASP A 231 -10.17 -2.19 22.68
C ASP A 231 -9.97 -3.64 23.19
N ASN A 232 -10.16 -4.62 22.30
CA ASN A 232 -9.98 -6.06 22.57
C ASN A 232 -9.07 -6.72 21.51
N PRO A 233 -7.77 -6.36 21.44
CA PRO A 233 -6.86 -6.94 20.48
C PRO A 233 -6.53 -8.40 20.82
N GLU A 234 -6.54 -9.27 19.81
CA GLU A 234 -6.04 -10.64 19.94
C GLU A 234 -4.52 -10.66 19.76
N PRO A 235 -3.77 -11.49 20.52
CA PRO A 235 -2.34 -11.60 20.34
C PRO A 235 -2.00 -12.32 19.03
N VAL A 236 -1.01 -11.80 18.32
CA VAL A 236 -0.56 -12.28 17.00
C VAL A 236 0.93 -12.53 17.01
N ALA A 237 1.39 -13.35 16.06
CA ALA A 237 2.80 -13.51 15.75
C ALA A 237 3.26 -12.40 14.80
N VAL A 238 4.50 -11.95 14.95
CA VAL A 238 5.15 -10.98 14.05
C VAL A 238 5.74 -11.67 12.83
N LEU A 239 6.31 -12.86 13.04
CA LEU A 239 6.76 -13.75 11.97
C LEU A 239 5.76 -14.89 11.78
N PHE A 240 5.46 -15.25 10.54
CA PHE A 240 4.53 -16.34 10.23
C PHE A 240 4.87 -17.00 8.90
N GLY A 241 4.18 -18.09 8.55
CA GLY A 241 4.49 -18.85 7.33
C GLY A 241 5.60 -19.87 7.55
N ALA A 242 6.50 -20.01 6.57
CA ALA A 242 7.60 -20.98 6.63
C ALA A 242 8.71 -20.51 7.59
N GLY A 243 9.25 -21.41 8.42
CA GLY A 243 10.25 -21.02 9.42
C GLY A 243 11.59 -20.56 8.84
N ASP A 244 11.95 -21.07 7.66
CA ASP A 244 13.18 -20.73 6.92
C ASP A 244 13.03 -19.51 6.01
N SER A 245 11.79 -19.16 5.64
CA SER A 245 11.45 -17.96 4.88
C SER A 245 10.13 -17.37 5.38
N PRO A 246 10.14 -16.74 6.57
CA PRO A 246 8.92 -16.24 7.18
C PRO A 246 8.43 -14.98 6.48
N TYR A 247 7.12 -14.78 6.54
CA TYR A 247 6.48 -13.51 6.31
C TYR A 247 6.49 -12.65 7.57
N LEU A 248 6.27 -11.34 7.37
CA LEU A 248 6.34 -10.30 8.39
C LEU A 248 4.99 -9.61 8.56
N ARG A 249 4.67 -9.27 9.82
CA ARG A 249 3.52 -8.47 10.21
C ARG A 249 3.90 -7.61 11.41
N ILE A 250 4.21 -6.34 11.18
CA ILE A 250 4.75 -5.48 12.22
C ILE A 250 4.34 -4.01 12.02
N ASP A 251 4.11 -3.31 13.11
CA ASP A 251 3.90 -1.86 13.13
C ASP A 251 4.37 -1.34 14.49
N PRO A 252 5.66 -0.96 14.64
CA PRO A 252 6.21 -0.58 15.93
C PRO A 252 5.49 0.60 16.60
N TYR A 253 4.86 1.48 15.82
CA TYR A 253 4.17 2.66 16.33
C TYR A 253 2.83 2.27 16.96
N PHE A 254 2.10 1.35 16.33
CA PHE A 254 0.79 0.87 16.81
C PHE A 254 0.81 -0.55 17.39
N MET A 255 1.95 -1.05 17.88
CA MET A 255 2.03 -2.37 18.50
C MET A 255 2.64 -2.35 19.90
N ARG A 256 2.39 -3.43 20.64
CA ARG A 256 2.99 -3.70 21.95
C ARG A 256 3.10 -5.18 22.20
N CYS A 257 4.02 -5.58 23.09
CA CYS A 257 4.07 -6.94 23.60
C CYS A 257 2.93 -7.21 24.57
N VAL A 258 2.63 -8.49 24.80
CA VAL A 258 1.78 -8.93 25.91
C VAL A 258 2.41 -8.50 27.24
N ASP A 259 1.57 -8.10 28.21
CA ASP A 259 2.02 -7.50 29.46
C ASP A 259 2.99 -8.42 30.24
N GLY A 260 4.15 -7.87 30.61
CA GLY A 260 5.18 -8.57 31.39
C GLY A 260 6.08 -9.50 30.58
N ASP A 261 5.97 -9.50 29.25
CA ASP A 261 6.75 -10.36 28.37
C ASP A 261 8.08 -9.74 27.91
N ALA A 262 9.05 -9.67 28.82
CA ALA A 262 10.37 -9.10 28.54
C ALA A 262 11.13 -9.83 27.41
N VAL A 263 10.85 -11.11 27.19
CA VAL A 263 11.48 -11.90 26.12
C VAL A 263 10.95 -11.47 24.76
N ALA A 264 9.63 -11.27 24.64
CA ALA A 264 9.01 -10.73 23.43
C ALA A 264 9.49 -9.29 23.15
N GLU A 265 9.62 -8.45 24.17
CA GLU A 265 10.13 -7.08 24.02
C GLU A 265 11.56 -7.05 23.46
N MET A 266 12.44 -7.89 23.99
CA MET A 266 13.82 -8.01 23.50
C MET A 266 13.87 -8.50 22.06
N ALA A 267 13.07 -9.52 21.72
CA ALA A 267 13.01 -10.08 20.38
C ALA A 267 12.46 -9.07 19.35
N LEU A 268 11.42 -8.32 19.73
CA LEU A 268 10.87 -7.25 18.88
C LEU A 268 11.89 -6.15 18.64
N LYS A 269 12.62 -5.73 19.69
CA LYS A 269 13.67 -4.73 19.58
C LYS A 269 14.80 -5.17 18.66
N GLU A 270 15.22 -6.44 18.73
CA GLU A 270 16.22 -7.00 17.83
C GLU A 270 15.76 -6.95 16.36
N LEU A 271 14.52 -7.34 16.09
CA LEU A 271 13.93 -7.25 14.75
C LEU A 271 13.84 -5.79 14.25
N VAL A 272 13.41 -4.86 15.09
CA VAL A 272 13.35 -3.42 14.77
C VAL A 272 14.73 -2.90 14.36
N MET A 273 15.78 -3.19 15.15
CA MET A 273 17.14 -2.77 14.83
C MET A 273 17.65 -3.38 13.51
N GLU A 274 17.32 -4.64 13.23
CA GLU A 274 17.70 -5.27 11.96
C GLU A 274 16.95 -4.69 10.76
N LEU A 275 15.65 -4.38 10.89
CA LEU A 275 14.88 -3.72 9.84
C LEU A 275 15.40 -2.32 9.55
N GLU A 276 15.73 -1.54 10.58
CA GLU A 276 16.37 -0.23 10.44
C GLU A 276 17.75 -0.35 9.75
N ARG A 277 18.55 -1.38 10.10
CA ARG A 277 19.87 -1.62 9.51
C ARG A 277 19.80 -1.91 8.00
N VAL A 278 18.77 -2.62 7.55
CA VAL A 278 18.60 -2.99 6.13
C VAL A 278 17.68 -2.03 5.37
N GLN A 279 17.15 -1.00 6.03
CA GLN A 279 16.28 -0.02 5.40
C GLN A 279 17.01 0.72 4.27
N GLN A 280 16.32 0.90 3.16
CA GLN A 280 16.80 1.64 2.00
C GLN A 280 15.79 2.71 1.56
N ASP A 281 16.28 3.74 0.89
CA ASP A 281 15.48 4.82 0.33
C ASP A 281 15.17 4.55 -1.14
N VAL A 282 13.88 4.49 -1.48
CA VAL A 282 13.36 4.24 -2.82
C VAL A 282 12.58 5.46 -3.28
N VAL A 283 13.04 6.13 -4.33
CA VAL A 283 12.32 7.28 -4.90
C VAL A 283 11.27 6.78 -5.90
N VAL A 284 10.00 7.08 -5.61
CA VAL A 284 8.90 6.91 -6.56
C VAL A 284 8.76 8.19 -7.36
N GLU A 285 9.22 8.15 -8.60
CA GLU A 285 9.18 9.27 -9.55
C GLU A 285 7.83 9.32 -10.29
N ALA A 286 7.56 10.42 -10.97
CA ALA A 286 6.39 10.55 -11.84
C ALA A 286 6.41 9.47 -12.93
N GLY A 287 5.32 8.71 -13.08
CA GLY A 287 5.23 7.63 -14.06
C GLY A 287 5.89 6.31 -13.63
N THR A 288 6.35 6.21 -12.39
CA THR A 288 6.87 4.98 -11.79
C THR A 288 5.88 4.40 -10.80
N LEU A 289 5.61 3.11 -10.92
CA LEU A 289 4.87 2.30 -9.96
C LEU A 289 5.85 1.55 -9.06
N LEU A 290 5.76 1.78 -7.74
CA LEU A 290 6.35 0.91 -6.73
C LEU A 290 5.28 -0.06 -6.22
N VAL A 291 5.54 -1.36 -6.33
CA VAL A 291 4.75 -2.38 -5.63
C VAL A 291 5.58 -2.97 -4.50
N VAL A 292 5.02 -2.99 -3.30
CA VAL A 292 5.59 -3.57 -2.10
C VAL A 292 4.83 -4.86 -1.80
N ASP A 293 5.55 -5.96 -1.60
CA ASP A 293 4.98 -7.16 -1.01
C ASP A 293 4.82 -6.94 0.49
N ASN A 294 3.58 -6.76 0.92
CA ASN A 294 3.23 -6.37 2.29
C ASN A 294 3.49 -7.50 3.30
N TYR A 295 3.82 -8.70 2.83
CA TYR A 295 4.17 -9.84 3.66
C TYR A 295 5.69 -10.02 3.75
N LEU A 296 6.47 -9.36 2.90
CA LEU A 296 7.94 -9.45 2.87
C LEU A 296 8.66 -8.15 3.23
N ALA A 297 7.96 -7.01 3.21
CA ALA A 297 8.55 -5.72 3.50
C ALA A 297 7.69 -4.86 4.43
N VAL A 298 8.39 -4.01 5.16
CA VAL A 298 7.83 -2.79 5.75
C VAL A 298 8.19 -1.61 4.88
N HIS A 299 7.33 -0.61 4.88
CA HIS A 299 7.52 0.62 4.14
C HIS A 299 7.19 1.83 4.99
N GLY A 300 7.76 2.98 4.65
CA GLY A 300 7.51 4.26 5.31
C GLY A 300 7.88 5.41 4.38
N ARG A 301 8.05 6.61 4.91
CA ARG A 301 8.44 7.78 4.09
C ARG A 301 9.26 8.74 4.91
N ARG A 302 10.38 9.21 4.34
CA ARG A 302 11.17 10.30 4.95
C ARG A 302 10.32 11.57 5.13
N ALA A 303 10.67 12.34 6.14
CA ALA A 303 10.10 13.67 6.35
C ALA A 303 10.42 14.59 5.16
N PHE A 304 9.51 15.49 4.84
CA PHE A 304 9.70 16.53 3.82
C PHE A 304 8.84 17.75 4.13
N THR A 305 9.28 18.93 3.69
CA THR A 305 8.50 20.16 3.89
C THR A 305 7.53 20.35 2.72
N ALA A 306 6.23 20.30 3.00
CA ALA A 306 5.18 20.60 2.03
C ALA A 306 5.07 22.12 1.79
N ARG A 307 4.73 22.52 0.56
CA ARG A 307 4.62 23.92 0.13
C ARG A 307 3.19 24.41 0.05
N TYR A 308 2.24 23.50 -0.19
CA TYR A 308 0.81 23.76 -0.40
C TYR A 308 0.52 24.73 -1.56
N ASP A 309 1.44 24.80 -2.53
CA ASP A 309 1.37 25.66 -3.72
C ASP A 309 0.88 24.91 -4.97
N GLY A 310 0.53 23.63 -4.81
CA GLY A 310 0.11 22.75 -5.90
C GLY A 310 1.26 22.01 -6.60
N ALA A 311 2.51 22.16 -6.17
CA ALA A 311 3.65 21.41 -6.68
C ALA A 311 4.10 20.25 -5.76
N ASP A 312 3.39 20.03 -4.65
CA ASP A 312 3.74 19.00 -3.67
C ASP A 312 3.74 17.58 -4.24
N ARG A 313 4.47 16.70 -3.56
CA ARG A 313 4.48 15.26 -3.81
C ARG A 313 3.07 14.70 -3.82
N TRP A 314 2.75 13.97 -4.88
CA TRP A 314 1.47 13.31 -5.08
C TRP A 314 1.68 11.91 -5.64
N LEU A 315 1.25 10.90 -4.89
CA LEU A 315 1.14 9.53 -5.36
C LEU A 315 -0.32 9.07 -5.35
N GLN A 316 -0.61 8.04 -6.13
CA GLN A 316 -1.84 7.26 -6.01
C GLN A 316 -1.53 5.92 -5.36
N LYS A 317 -2.46 5.42 -4.54
CA LYS A 317 -2.35 4.19 -3.77
C LYS A 317 -3.48 3.23 -4.13
N ALA A 318 -3.14 1.96 -4.28
CA ALA A 318 -4.09 0.85 -4.31
C ALA A 318 -3.58 -0.28 -3.41
N VAL A 319 -4.51 -1.03 -2.82
CA VAL A 319 -4.19 -2.23 -2.04
C VAL A 319 -4.82 -3.45 -2.71
N VAL A 320 -4.05 -4.55 -2.75
CA VAL A 320 -4.40 -5.76 -3.51
C VAL A 320 -4.40 -6.96 -2.59
N ALA A 321 -5.46 -7.77 -2.65
CA ALA A 321 -5.53 -9.09 -2.03
C ALA A 321 -5.38 -10.18 -3.09
N ARG A 322 -4.61 -11.23 -2.81
CA ARG A 322 -4.55 -12.42 -3.69
C ARG A 322 -5.85 -13.23 -3.68
N ASP A 323 -6.57 -13.19 -2.56
CA ASP A 323 -7.87 -13.84 -2.37
C ASP A 323 -8.81 -12.92 -1.60
N LEU A 324 -9.83 -12.37 -2.28
CA LEU A 324 -10.86 -11.53 -1.66
C LEU A 324 -11.94 -12.36 -0.93
N ARG A 325 -12.01 -13.67 -1.17
CA ARG A 325 -12.98 -14.54 -0.51
C ARG A 325 -12.69 -14.70 0.97
N LYS A 326 -11.41 -14.64 1.39
CA LYS A 326 -10.98 -14.70 2.80
C LYS A 326 -11.66 -13.63 3.67
N SER A 327 -11.97 -12.47 3.08
CA SER A 327 -12.60 -11.35 3.79
C SER A 327 -14.13 -11.35 3.72
N ARG A 328 -14.81 -12.39 3.23
CA ARG A 328 -16.27 -12.38 3.01
C ARG A 328 -17.07 -11.96 4.25
N SER A 329 -16.64 -12.34 5.46
CA SER A 329 -17.33 -11.99 6.71
C SER A 329 -17.18 -10.51 7.10
N ALA A 330 -16.30 -9.77 6.44
CA ALA A 330 -16.07 -8.34 6.61
C ALA A 330 -16.51 -7.55 5.37
N ARG A 331 -17.47 -8.05 4.58
CA ARG A 331 -17.95 -7.35 3.37
C ARG A 331 -19.47 -7.40 3.33
N GLU A 332 -20.11 -6.38 2.78
CA GLU A 332 -21.58 -6.34 2.70
C GLU A 332 -22.12 -7.44 1.76
N SER A 333 -21.47 -7.65 0.63
CA SER A 333 -21.86 -8.64 -0.38
C SER A 333 -20.67 -9.48 -0.85
N ALA A 334 -20.94 -10.58 -1.56
CA ALA A 334 -19.88 -11.43 -2.11
C ALA A 334 -19.06 -10.71 -3.20
N ALA A 335 -19.68 -9.81 -3.96
CA ALA A 335 -19.03 -8.97 -4.97
C ALA A 335 -18.41 -7.69 -4.39
N GLY A 336 -18.77 -7.31 -3.16
CA GLY A 336 -18.29 -6.09 -2.51
C GLY A 336 -16.77 -6.04 -2.41
N ARG A 337 -16.17 -4.86 -2.59
CA ARG A 337 -14.72 -4.64 -2.49
C ARG A 337 -14.30 -3.78 -1.28
N LEU A 338 -15.26 -3.38 -0.45
CA LEU A 338 -15.02 -2.63 0.77
C LEU A 338 -15.04 -3.57 1.97
N LEU A 339 -13.97 -3.55 2.76
CA LEU A 339 -13.83 -4.35 3.97
C LEU A 339 -14.24 -3.54 5.19
N VAL A 340 -15.33 -3.98 5.81
CA VAL A 340 -16.00 -3.42 6.99
C VAL A 340 -15.47 -4.07 8.26
#